data_AF-A0A3A9EQU8-F1
#
_entry.id   AF-A0A3A9EQU8-F1
#
_cell.length_a   1.000
_cell.length_b   1.000
_cell.length_c   1.000
_cell.angle_alpha   90.00
_cell.angle_beta   90.00
_cell.angle_gamma   90.00
#
_symmetry.space_group_name_H-M   'P 1'
#
loop_
_entity.id
_entity.type
_entity.pdbx_description
1 polymer ?
#
loop_
_entity_poly.entity_id
_entity_poly.type
_entity_poly.pdbx_seq_one_letter_code
_entity_poly.pdbx_strand_id
1 'polypeptide(L)' 'MVLERPNWELRRVYADEGISGTSLKNCGEFNAMIDACENGEYGLIVTKSVSRFARNLVDCISLIRRLKNLDPPVGI' A
#
# COMPACT_ATOMS: atom_id res chain seq x y z
N MET A 1 -11.11 8.58 10.74
CA MET A 1 -11.22 8.50 9.27
C MET A 1 -10.09 9.32 8.65
N VAL A 2 -9.53 8.98 7.48
CA VAL A 2 -8.37 9.70 6.88
C VAL A 2 -8.64 11.20 6.73
N LEU A 3 -9.90 11.56 6.42
CA LEU A 3 -10.36 12.93 6.20
C LEU A 3 -10.37 13.82 7.46
N GLU A 4 -10.22 13.24 8.66
CA GLU A 4 -10.21 13.97 9.92
C GLU A 4 -8.81 14.42 10.34
N ARG A 5 -7.78 14.06 9.57
CA ARG A 5 -6.37 14.42 9.84
C ARG A 5 -5.98 15.61 8.97
N PRO A 6 -5.78 16.82 9.54
CA PRO A 6 -5.56 18.04 8.77
C PRO A 6 -4.27 18.04 7.95
N ASN A 7 -3.31 17.19 8.29
CA ASN A 7 -1.99 17.13 7.66
C ASN A 7 -1.91 16.01 6.60
N TRP A 8 -3.02 15.31 6.33
CA TRP A 8 -3.06 14.17 5.43
C TRP A 8 -3.90 14.54 4.21
N GLU A 9 -3.38 14.26 3.03
CA GLU A 9 -4.10 14.41 1.78
C GLU A 9 -4.36 13.02 1.20
N LEU A 10 -5.65 12.63 1.13
CA LEU A 10 -6.03 11.39 0.46
C LEU A 10 -5.88 11.56 -1.04
N ARG A 11 -4.78 11.05 -1.61
CA ARG A 11 -4.48 11.13 -3.04
C ARG A 11 -5.26 10.12 -3.88
N ARG A 12 -5.23 8.84 -3.49
CA ARG A 12 -5.86 7.75 -4.22
C ARG A 12 -6.26 6.61 -3.27
N VAL A 13 -7.36 5.94 -3.59
CA VAL A 13 -7.75 4.69 -2.94
C VAL A 13 -7.42 3.55 -3.90
N TYR A 14 -6.57 2.63 -3.46
CA TYR A 14 -6.27 1.39 -4.16
C TYR A 14 -7.14 0.30 -3.56
N ALA A 15 -7.98 -0.32 -4.40
CA ALA A 15 -8.91 -1.34 -3.97
C ALA A 15 -8.84 -2.53 -4.92
N ASP A 16 -8.44 -3.68 -4.38
CA ASP A 16 -8.62 -4.96 -5.04
C ASP A 16 -9.94 -5.55 -4.57
N GLU A 17 -10.88 -5.77 -5.49
CA GLU A 17 -12.12 -6.50 -5.20
C GLU A 17 -11.78 -7.96 -4.91
N GLY A 18 -11.59 -8.27 -3.63
CA GLY A 18 -11.43 -9.63 -3.15
C GLY A 18 -12.74 -10.42 -3.28
N ILE A 19 -13.09 -10.82 -4.51
CA ILE A 19 -14.14 -11.81 -4.77
C ILE A 19 -13.44 -13.07 -5.24
N SER A 20 -13.46 -14.08 -4.36
CA SER A 20 -13.21 -15.50 -4.63
C SER A 20 -11.96 -15.84 -5.44
N GLY A 21 -10.87 -16.20 -4.76
CA GLY A 21 -9.99 -17.36 -5.05
C GLY A 21 -9.31 -17.53 -6.42
N THR A 22 -9.64 -16.77 -7.46
CA THR A 22 -9.19 -17.00 -8.84
C THR A 22 -9.26 -15.69 -9.60
N SER A 23 -8.25 -14.85 -9.45
CA SER A 23 -7.85 -13.97 -10.55
C SER A 23 -6.48 -13.35 -10.33
N LEU A 24 -5.60 -13.68 -11.26
CA LEU A 24 -4.30 -13.05 -11.49
C LEU A 24 -4.40 -11.54 -11.83
N LYS A 25 -5.62 -10.97 -11.90
CA LYS A 25 -5.89 -9.53 -12.07
C LYS A 25 -5.63 -8.70 -10.81
N ASN A 26 -5.57 -9.34 -9.63
CA ASN A 26 -5.52 -8.71 -8.31
C ASN A 26 -4.11 -8.23 -7.88
N CYS A 27 -3.16 -8.13 -8.80
CA CYS A 27 -1.81 -7.63 -8.54
C CYS A 27 -1.62 -6.19 -9.04
N GLY A 28 -2.53 -5.71 -9.91
CA GLY A 28 -2.37 -4.43 -10.61
C GLY A 28 -2.44 -3.23 -9.67
N GLU A 29 -3.50 -3.09 -8.87
CA GLU A 29 -3.67 -1.91 -8.01
C GLU A 29 -2.69 -1.93 -6.83
N PHE A 30 -2.42 -3.10 -6.25
CA PHE A 30 -1.38 -3.22 -5.24
C PHE A 30 0.00 -2.82 -5.78
N ASN A 31 0.42 -3.35 -6.93
CA ASN A 31 1.71 -2.99 -7.50
C ASN A 31 1.75 -1.51 -7.91
N ALA A 32 0.66 -0.98 -8.50
CA ALA A 32 0.57 0.43 -8.85
C ALA A 32 0.69 1.36 -7.61
N MET A 33 0.18 0.93 -6.45
CA MET A 33 0.39 1.64 -5.19
C MET A 33 1.86 1.62 -4.77
N ILE A 34 2.52 0.46 -4.86
CA ILE A 34 3.95 0.32 -4.52
C ILE A 34 4.80 1.16 -5.48
N ASP A 35 4.58 1.05 -6.79
CA ASP A 35 5.34 1.77 -7.82
C ASP A 35 5.24 3.30 -7.62
N ALA A 36 4.05 3.80 -7.29
CA ALA A 36 3.87 5.22 -7.01
C ALA A 36 4.58 5.67 -5.71
N CYS A 37 4.67 4.79 -4.71
CA CYS A 37 5.51 5.04 -3.52
C CYS A 37 7.01 5.09 -3.89
N GLU A 38 7.46 4.20 -4.78
CA GLU A 38 8.84 4.19 -5.28
C GLU A 38 9.19 5.40 -6.14
N ASN A 39 8.21 5.97 -6.83
CA ASN A 39 8.35 7.23 -7.56
C ASN A 39 8.30 8.47 -6.65
N GLY A 40 8.13 8.29 -5.33
CA GLY A 40 8.05 9.40 -4.37
C GLY A 40 6.73 10.17 -4.41
N GLU A 41 5.68 9.63 -5.03
CA GLU A 41 4.37 10.28 -5.12
C GLU A 41 3.64 10.29 -3.75
N TYR A 42 3.88 9.25 -2.93
CA TYR A 42 3.23 9.07 -1.64
C TYR A 42 4.24 8.73 -0.54
N GLY A 43 4.11 9.39 0.61
CA GLY A 43 4.92 9.10 1.81
C GLY A 43 4.23 8.18 2.83
N LEU A 44 2.96 7.85 2.62
CA LEU A 44 2.17 7.09 3.59
C LEU A 44 1.08 6.24 2.93
N ILE A 45 1.12 4.94 3.21
CA ILE A 45 0.07 3.99 2.90
C ILE A 45 -0.83 3.86 4.13
N VAL A 46 -2.15 3.77 3.92
CA VAL A 46 -3.12 3.58 5.01
C VAL A 46 -3.96 2.36 4.68
N THR A 47 -3.82 1.31 5.49
CA THR A 47 -4.58 0.07 5.33
C THR A 47 -5.52 -0.17 6.51
N LYS A 48 -6.64 -0.87 6.26
CA LYS A 48 -7.59 -1.28 7.32
C LYS A 48 -7.01 -2.38 8.22
N SER A 49 -6.15 -3.23 7.68
CA SER A 49 -5.47 -4.28 8.44
C SER A 49 -4.22 -4.77 7.72
N VAL A 50 -3.28 -5.34 8.47
CA VAL A 50 -2.05 -5.93 7.90
C VAL A 50 -2.39 -7.01 6.86
N SER A 51 -3.43 -7.81 7.08
CA SER A 51 -3.90 -8.84 6.13
C SER A 51 -4.42 -8.28 4.81
N ARG A 52 -4.81 -6.99 4.76
CA ARG A 52 -5.17 -6.30 3.51
C ARG A 52 -3.95 -5.75 2.78
N PHE A 53 -2.83 -5.59 3.48
CA PHE A 53 -1.57 -5.10 2.91
C PHE A 53 -0.70 -6.23 2.37
N ALA A 54 -0.63 -7.37 3.05
CA ALA A 54 0.21 -8.49 2.62
C ALA A 54 -0.45 -9.85 2.88
N ARG A 55 -0.16 -10.82 1.98
CA ARG A 55 -0.73 -12.19 2.05
C ARG A 55 -0.05 -13.07 3.09
N ASN A 56 1.21 -12.78 3.43
CA ASN A 56 1.96 -13.48 4.46
C ASN A 56 2.97 -12.52 5.13
N LEU A 57 3.52 -12.94 6.27
CA LEU A 57 4.43 -12.13 7.08
C LEU A 57 5.80 -11.89 6.43
N VAL A 58 6.33 -12.86 5.69
CA VAL A 58 7.65 -12.76 5.06
C VAL A 58 7.65 -11.67 3.99
N ASP A 59 6.63 -11.68 3.12
CA ASP A 59 6.43 -10.66 2.10
C ASP A 59 6.17 -9.29 2.74
N CYS A 60 5.35 -9.25 3.79
CA CYS A 60 5.03 -8.03 4.53
C CYS A 60 6.30 -7.34 5.06
N ILE A 61 7.16 -8.08 5.77
CA ILE A 61 8.41 -7.55 6.33
C ILE A 61 9.34 -7.06 5.23
N SER A 62 9.42 -7.79 4.12
CA SER A 62 10.27 -7.45 2.99
C SER A 62 9.82 -6.15 2.32
N LEU A 63 8.50 -5.99 2.10
CA LEU A 63 7.89 -4.77 1.56
C LEU A 63 8.07 -3.57 2.49
N ILE A 64 7.80 -3.73 3.79
CA ILE A 64 7.99 -2.65 4.78
C ILE A 64 9.44 -2.16 4.78
N ARG A 65 10.41 -3.09 4.75
CA ARG A 65 11.83 -2.74 4.70
C ARG A 65 12.20 -2.01 3.42
N ARG A 66 11.69 -2.47 2.27
CA ARG A 66 11.90 -1.82 0.98
C ARG A 66 11.39 -0.38 0.99
N LEU A 67 10.13 -0.18 1.38
CA LEU A 67 9.48 1.13 1.43
C LEU A 67 10.14 2.09 2.42
N LYS A 68 10.58 1.59 3.57
CA LYS A 68 11.32 2.38 4.57
C LYS A 68 12.71 2.80 4.10
N ASN A 69 13.32 2.06 3.17
CA ASN A 69 14.64 2.36 2.63
C ASN A 69 14.60 3.27 1.40
N LEU A 70 13.41 3.71 0.95
CA LEU A 70 13.27 4.73 -0.09
C LEU A 70 13.71 6.10 0.44
N ASP A 71 14.01 7.01 -0.50
CA ASP A 71 14.29 8.42 -0.22
C ASP A 71 13.31 9.28 -1.05
N PRO A 72 12.28 9.90 -0.43
CA PRO A 72 11.96 9.87 1.00
C PRO A 72 11.36 8.51 1.45
N PRO A 73 11.47 8.16 2.75
CA PRO A 73 10.95 6.89 3.26
C PRO A 73 9.42 6.88 3.31
N VAL A 74 8.83 5.71 3.03
CA VAL A 74 7.37 5.53 3.00
C VAL A 74 6.91 4.73 4.22
N GLY A 75 5.93 5.27 4.94
CA GLY A 75 5.24 4.61 6.05
C GLY A 75 4.02 3.80 5.61
N ILE A 76 3.61 2.83 6.43
CA ILE A 76 2.37 2.04 6.28
C ILE A 76 1.61 2.04 7.61
#